data_AF-A0A950XAE7-F1
#
_entry.id   AF-A0A950XAE7-F1
#
_cell.length_a   1.000
_cell.length_b   1.000
_cell.length_c   1.000
_cell.angle_alpha   90.00
_cell.angle_beta   90.00
_cell.angle_gamma   90.00
#
_symmetry.space_group_name_H-M   'P 1'
#
loop_
_entity.id
_entity.type
_entity.pdbx_description
1 polymer ?
#
loop_
_entity_poly.entity_id
_entity_poly.type
_entity_poly.pdbx_seq_one_letter_code
_entity_poly.pdbx_strand_id
1 'polypeptide(L)'
;MIDTHSQPSPVETFVKSWLSDEVLLGIAAVCILALTTAATVRRPHVNIELTAAAKSIALTPAERLDASTSVIVKSPDDLLKASEFTNLSLGGNCGVQASRGLRIGGPVTLTALRMARNGLLQVEALENQLTIVFNGDGSADLDAGESARLTGLDGSPVSCGTPGSAAEVRLSVSGTAVPANLTIPISTTVNVEILPTTRVSGIGFSLSDESNASVPSFRSAILSGSIQLLDTHEKFSLESGEPLTLNGVSAVLSPVTLKGEELHVLLQGRVKSVKIGPSGFERDLTPTWLTWALAKYKAEGVWALAMGAMAALWKLRTWARKPQKSRIGATR
;
A
#
# COMPACT_ATOMS: atom_id res chain seq x y z
N MET A 1 29.29 24.26 77.83
CA MET A 1 29.51 24.25 76.36
C MET A 1 29.14 22.87 75.87
N ILE A 2 27.96 22.72 75.28
CA ILE A 2 27.52 21.48 74.65
C ILE A 2 27.36 21.84 73.18
N ASP A 3 28.37 21.50 72.38
CA ASP A 3 28.33 21.66 70.93
C ASP A 3 27.38 20.60 70.37
N THR A 4 26.11 20.98 70.20
CA THR A 4 25.17 20.19 69.42
C THR A 4 25.50 20.35 67.93
N HIS A 5 26.36 19.47 67.42
CA HIS A 5 26.51 19.25 65.98
C HIS A 5 25.17 18.74 65.43
N SER A 6 24.38 19.62 64.82
CA SER A 6 23.20 19.20 64.07
C SER A 6 23.67 18.46 62.82
N GLN A 7 23.59 17.13 62.84
CA GLN A 7 23.80 16.35 61.63
C GLN A 7 22.75 16.75 60.58
N PRO A 8 23.15 17.00 59.33
CA PRO A 8 22.21 17.29 58.26
C PRO A 8 21.26 16.11 58.11
N SER A 9 19.96 16.38 57.92
CA SER A 9 18.97 15.32 57.78
C SER A 9 19.33 14.44 56.56
N PRO A 10 19.08 13.12 56.61
CA PRO A 10 19.38 12.20 55.50
C PRO A 10 18.71 12.62 54.18
N VAL A 11 17.62 13.37 54.24
CA VAL A 11 16.94 13.95 53.08
C VAL A 11 17.80 15.03 52.41
N GLU A 12 18.49 15.88 53.17
CA GLU A 12 19.37 16.93 52.61
C GLU A 12 20.63 16.34 51.96
N THR A 13 21.19 15.27 52.52
CA THR A 13 22.35 14.57 51.95
C THR A 13 21.99 13.84 50.67
N PHE A 14 20.85 13.16 50.65
CA PHE A 14 20.33 12.50 49.44
C PHE A 14 20.05 13.51 48.32
N VAL A 15 19.45 14.65 48.66
CA VAL A 15 19.15 15.75 47.73
C VAL A 15 20.41 16.36 47.13
N LYS A 16 21.44 16.64 47.92
CA LYS A 16 22.72 17.19 47.42
C LYS A 16 23.46 16.22 46.50
N SER A 17 23.40 14.93 46.81
CA SER A 17 23.96 13.86 45.96
C SER A 17 23.24 13.78 44.61
N TRP A 18 21.91 13.97 44.59
CA TRP A 18 21.09 13.92 43.37
C TRP A 18 21.17 15.18 42.50
N LEU A 19 21.71 16.28 43.03
CA LEU A 19 21.83 17.57 42.36
C LEU A 19 23.28 17.94 42.02
N SER A 20 24.19 16.98 42.03
CA SER A 20 25.53 17.20 41.48
C SER A 20 25.42 17.61 40.01
N ASP A 21 26.33 18.46 39.54
CA ASP A 21 26.37 18.89 38.13
C ASP A 21 26.39 17.67 37.18
N GLU A 22 26.91 16.54 37.63
CA GLU A 22 26.91 15.25 36.92
C GLU A 22 25.50 14.69 36.66
N VAL A 23 24.56 14.80 37.62
CA VAL A 23 23.18 14.30 37.43
C VAL A 23 22.42 15.17 36.43
N LEU A 24 22.58 16.49 36.50
CA LEU A 24 21.98 17.41 35.51
C LEU A 24 22.51 17.15 34.10
N LEU A 25 23.82 16.91 33.97
CA LEU A 25 24.47 16.57 32.71
C LEU A 25 23.97 15.21 32.20
N GLY A 26 23.76 14.24 33.09
CA GLY A 26 23.15 12.95 32.79
C GLY A 26 21.72 13.08 32.26
N ILE A 27 20.86 13.87 32.89
CA ILE A 27 19.49 14.10 32.42
C ILE A 27 19.48 14.77 31.04
N ALA A 28 20.31 15.79 30.84
CA ALA A 28 20.43 16.47 29.56
C ALA A 28 20.89 15.50 28.45
N ALA A 29 21.89 14.67 28.73
CA ALA A 29 22.37 13.64 27.81
C ALA A 29 21.28 12.62 27.46
N VAL A 30 20.49 12.17 28.45
CA VAL A 30 19.35 11.26 28.22
C VAL A 30 18.27 11.92 27.35
N CYS A 31 17.94 13.20 27.61
CA CYS A 31 16.97 13.92 26.79
C CYS A 31 17.44 14.11 25.34
N ILE A 32 18.71 14.46 25.12
CA ILE A 32 19.30 14.57 23.79
C ILE A 32 19.30 13.20 23.10
N LEU A 33 19.66 12.14 23.82
CA LEU A 33 19.64 10.78 23.30
C LEU A 33 18.22 10.34 22.92
N ALA A 34 17.23 10.66 23.75
CA ALA A 34 15.82 10.36 23.46
C ALA A 34 15.30 11.13 22.24
N LEU A 35 15.63 12.42 22.12
CA LEU A 35 15.24 13.24 20.96
C LEU A 35 15.93 12.79 19.68
N THR A 36 17.23 12.49 19.73
CA THR A 36 17.98 11.96 18.57
C THR A 36 17.44 10.58 18.18
N THR A 37 17.13 9.72 19.14
CA THR A 37 16.47 8.43 18.87
C THR A 37 15.09 8.64 18.26
N ALA A 38 14.25 9.52 18.80
CA ALA A 38 12.93 9.82 18.23
C ALA A 38 13.00 10.45 16.83
N ALA A 39 14.04 11.22 16.55
CA ALA A 39 14.30 11.85 15.25
C ALA A 39 14.84 10.86 14.20
N THR A 40 15.44 9.75 14.63
CA THR A 40 16.06 8.75 13.75
C THR A 40 15.20 7.50 13.59
N VAL A 41 14.50 7.09 14.64
CA VAL A 41 13.64 5.91 14.64
C VAL A 41 12.33 6.23 13.93
N ARG A 42 12.08 5.48 12.86
CA ARG A 42 10.87 5.56 12.06
C ARG A 42 9.70 4.88 12.75
N ARG A 43 8.49 5.37 12.47
CA ARG A 43 7.28 4.67 12.92
C ARG A 43 7.16 3.33 12.20
N PRO A 44 6.71 2.27 12.90
CA PRO A 44 6.58 0.94 12.31
C PRO A 44 5.46 0.85 11.28
N HIS A 45 4.46 1.73 11.37
CA HIS A 45 3.31 1.81 10.48
C HIS A 45 2.87 3.26 10.33
N VAL A 46 2.35 3.57 9.15
CA VAL A 46 1.82 4.87 8.75
C VAL A 46 0.46 4.67 8.11
N ASN A 47 -0.53 5.48 8.51
CA ASN A 47 -1.81 5.51 7.83
C ASN A 47 -1.69 6.38 6.56
N ILE A 48 -2.11 5.85 5.42
CA ILE A 48 -2.04 6.55 4.13
C ILE A 48 -3.39 6.56 3.42
N GLU A 49 -3.56 7.57 2.58
CA GLU A 49 -4.53 7.62 1.50
C GLU A 49 -3.76 7.84 0.19
N LEU A 50 -3.93 6.95 -0.77
CA LEU A 50 -3.32 7.01 -2.10
C LEU A 50 -4.43 7.18 -3.12
N THR A 51 -4.32 8.21 -3.94
CA THR A 51 -5.12 8.35 -5.17
C THR A 51 -4.16 8.33 -6.35
N ALA A 52 -4.37 7.46 -7.33
CA ALA A 52 -3.53 7.42 -8.53
C ALA A 52 -4.34 7.11 -9.78
N ALA A 53 -3.93 7.70 -10.90
CA ALA A 53 -4.26 7.28 -12.25
C ALA A 53 -3.05 6.54 -12.81
N ALA A 54 -3.24 5.32 -13.31
CA ALA A 54 -2.16 4.47 -13.79
C ALA A 54 -2.59 3.65 -15.01
N LYS A 55 -1.63 3.22 -15.83
CA LYS A 55 -1.87 2.29 -16.94
C LYS A 55 -1.93 0.83 -16.48
N SER A 56 -1.20 0.49 -15.42
CA SER A 56 -1.13 -0.86 -14.89
C SER A 56 -1.16 -0.82 -13.37
N ILE A 57 -1.95 -1.72 -12.78
CA ILE A 57 -1.98 -1.96 -11.35
C ILE A 57 -1.77 -3.45 -11.11
N ALA A 58 -0.91 -3.78 -10.16
CA ALA A 58 -0.74 -5.13 -9.65
C ALA A 58 -1.20 -5.17 -8.20
N LEU A 59 -2.05 -6.12 -7.84
CA LEU A 59 -2.65 -6.22 -6.51
C LEU A 59 -2.52 -7.64 -5.95
N THR A 60 -2.29 -7.70 -4.65
CA THR A 60 -2.27 -8.96 -3.89
C THR A 60 -3.44 -8.93 -2.91
N PRO A 61 -4.51 -9.72 -3.13
CA PRO A 61 -5.65 -9.77 -2.24
C PRO A 61 -5.25 -10.30 -0.85
N ALA A 62 -5.66 -9.58 0.19
CA ALA A 62 -5.45 -10.00 1.58
C ALA A 62 -6.36 -11.19 1.96
N GLU A 63 -7.50 -11.28 1.30
CA GLU A 63 -8.54 -12.31 1.40
C GLU A 63 -8.85 -12.85 0.00
N ARG A 64 -9.67 -13.89 -0.13
CA ARG A 64 -10.09 -14.38 -1.45
C ARG A 64 -10.85 -13.26 -2.16
N LEU A 65 -10.40 -12.87 -3.35
CA LEU A 65 -11.13 -11.95 -4.21
C LEU A 65 -12.27 -12.71 -4.88
N ASP A 66 -13.49 -12.21 -4.73
CA ASP A 66 -14.67 -12.64 -5.47
C ASP A 66 -15.39 -11.39 -5.96
N ALA A 67 -14.98 -10.94 -7.14
CA ALA A 67 -15.42 -9.69 -7.74
C ALA A 67 -16.45 -10.00 -8.81
N SER A 68 -17.72 -9.72 -8.54
CA SER A 68 -18.71 -9.58 -9.61
C SER A 68 -18.42 -8.28 -10.36
N THR A 69 -18.23 -8.37 -11.67
CA THR A 69 -18.03 -7.21 -12.54
C THR A 69 -18.97 -7.34 -13.74
N SER A 70 -19.16 -6.25 -14.47
CA SER A 70 -19.96 -6.25 -15.70
C SER A 70 -19.20 -5.46 -16.76
N VAL A 71 -18.02 -5.96 -17.13
CA VAL A 71 -17.27 -5.38 -18.26
C VAL A 71 -17.84 -5.96 -19.54
N ILE A 72 -18.65 -5.16 -20.24
CA ILE A 72 -19.27 -5.59 -21.50
C ILE A 72 -18.29 -5.33 -22.65
N VAL A 73 -17.93 -6.41 -23.34
CA VAL A 73 -17.17 -6.40 -24.59
C VAL A 73 -18.16 -6.26 -25.75
N LYS A 74 -18.28 -5.04 -26.27
CA LYS A 74 -19.09 -4.74 -27.45
C LYS A 74 -18.20 -4.54 -28.66
N SER A 75 -17.64 -5.61 -29.21
CA SER A 75 -17.03 -5.53 -30.54
C SER A 75 -17.34 -6.79 -31.34
N PRO A 76 -17.97 -6.65 -32.52
CA PRO A 76 -18.20 -7.78 -33.42
C PRO A 76 -16.91 -8.29 -34.08
N ASP A 77 -15.88 -7.44 -34.18
CA ASP A 77 -14.63 -7.74 -34.89
C ASP A 77 -13.44 -8.00 -33.95
N ASP A 78 -13.47 -7.50 -32.71
CA ASP A 78 -12.39 -7.72 -31.76
C ASP A 78 -12.60 -9.01 -30.96
N LEU A 79 -11.56 -9.84 -30.93
CA LEU A 79 -11.57 -11.13 -30.25
C LEU A 79 -11.00 -10.98 -28.84
N LEU A 80 -11.77 -11.35 -27.82
CA LEU A 80 -11.25 -11.60 -26.48
C LEU A 80 -10.27 -12.77 -26.56
N LYS A 81 -9.08 -12.60 -26.00
CA LYS A 81 -8.02 -13.62 -25.99
C LYS A 81 -7.78 -14.09 -24.57
N ALA A 82 -7.79 -15.39 -24.35
CA ALA A 82 -7.40 -16.02 -23.10
C ALA A 82 -6.24 -16.98 -23.38
N SER A 83 -5.18 -16.95 -22.59
CA SER A 83 -4.02 -17.83 -22.74
C SER A 83 -3.53 -18.36 -21.41
N GLU A 84 -2.88 -19.52 -21.43
CA GLU A 84 -2.24 -20.14 -20.25
C GLU A 84 -3.20 -20.46 -19.08
N PHE A 85 -4.49 -20.62 -19.37
CA PHE A 85 -5.45 -21.17 -18.41
C PHE A 85 -5.34 -22.69 -18.37
N THR A 86 -5.46 -23.26 -17.17
CA THR A 86 -5.37 -24.72 -16.96
C THR A 86 -6.64 -25.45 -17.38
N ASN A 87 -7.80 -24.85 -17.09
CA ASN A 87 -9.10 -25.47 -17.29
C ASN A 87 -10.05 -24.45 -17.90
N LEU A 88 -10.76 -24.90 -18.94
CA LEU A 88 -11.85 -24.18 -19.57
C LEU A 88 -13.12 -25.02 -19.44
N SER A 89 -14.10 -24.47 -18.74
CA SER A 89 -15.43 -25.04 -18.63
C SER A 89 -16.38 -24.18 -19.44
N LEU A 90 -16.98 -24.76 -20.45
CA LEU A 90 -18.09 -24.17 -21.21
C LEU A 90 -19.36 -24.82 -20.65
N GLY A 91 -20.37 -24.04 -20.26
CA GLY A 91 -21.60 -24.55 -19.65
C GLY A 91 -22.06 -25.90 -20.25
N GLY A 92 -22.17 -26.92 -19.39
CA GLY A 92 -22.33 -28.32 -19.81
C GLY A 92 -21.07 -29.18 -19.62
N ASN A 93 -21.03 -30.38 -20.21
CA ASN A 93 -19.93 -31.34 -20.06
C ASN A 93 -18.74 -31.10 -21.01
N CYS A 94 -18.56 -29.87 -21.53
CA CYS A 94 -17.47 -29.57 -22.45
C CYS A 94 -16.25 -29.05 -21.68
N GLY A 95 -15.34 -29.97 -21.34
CA GLY A 95 -14.00 -29.64 -20.87
C GLY A 95 -13.02 -29.62 -22.04
N VAL A 96 -12.41 -28.47 -22.30
CA VAL A 96 -11.36 -28.33 -23.32
C VAL A 96 -10.04 -28.07 -22.60
N GLN A 97 -8.98 -28.77 -23.00
CA GLN A 97 -7.65 -28.44 -22.51
C GLN A 97 -7.23 -27.08 -23.07
N ALA A 98 -7.27 -26.07 -22.19
CA ALA A 98 -7.05 -24.66 -22.52
C ALA A 98 -5.57 -24.27 -22.71
N SER A 99 -4.67 -25.27 -22.71
CA SER A 99 -3.21 -25.07 -22.79
C SER A 99 -2.73 -24.41 -24.10
N ARG A 100 -3.60 -24.26 -25.11
CA ARG A 100 -3.29 -23.53 -26.35
C ARG A 100 -3.95 -22.15 -26.45
N GLY A 101 -4.64 -21.72 -25.40
CA GLY A 101 -5.42 -20.48 -25.39
C GLY A 101 -6.68 -20.52 -26.27
N LEU A 102 -7.49 -19.49 -26.12
CA LEU A 102 -8.83 -19.36 -26.66
C LEU A 102 -9.03 -17.94 -27.21
N ARG A 103 -9.78 -17.84 -28.31
CA ARG A 103 -10.36 -16.61 -28.82
C ARG A 103 -11.88 -16.70 -28.75
N ILE A 104 -12.50 -15.70 -28.17
CA ILE A 104 -13.95 -15.55 -28.12
C ILE A 104 -14.32 -14.33 -28.95
N GLY A 105 -15.04 -14.55 -30.04
CA GLY A 105 -15.62 -13.48 -30.86
C GLY A 105 -17.09 -13.29 -30.56
N GLY A 106 -17.60 -12.07 -30.74
CA GLY A 106 -18.99 -11.71 -30.45
C GLY A 106 -19.16 -11.01 -29.08
N PRO A 107 -20.42 -10.76 -28.67
CA PRO A 107 -20.70 -10.07 -27.41
C PRO A 107 -20.33 -10.97 -26.22
N VAL A 108 -19.41 -10.49 -25.38
CA VAL A 108 -18.99 -11.18 -24.16
C VAL A 108 -19.04 -10.20 -23.00
N THR A 109 -19.49 -10.66 -21.84
CA THR A 109 -19.45 -9.86 -20.61
C THR A 109 -18.58 -10.58 -19.60
N LEU A 110 -17.56 -9.92 -19.06
CA LEU A 110 -16.85 -10.43 -17.88
C LEU A 110 -17.77 -10.24 -16.69
N THR A 111 -18.24 -11.35 -16.11
CA THR A 111 -19.24 -11.37 -15.03
C THR A 111 -18.61 -11.56 -13.66
N ALA A 112 -17.49 -12.30 -13.58
CA ALA A 112 -16.77 -12.45 -12.33
C ALA A 112 -15.25 -12.60 -12.52
N LEU A 113 -14.50 -12.06 -11.56
CA LEU A 113 -13.07 -12.26 -11.38
C LEU A 113 -12.84 -12.83 -9.98
N ARG A 114 -12.16 -13.96 -9.89
CA ARG A 114 -11.80 -14.59 -8.63
C ARG A 114 -10.30 -14.82 -8.55
N MET A 115 -9.72 -14.52 -7.40
CA MET A 115 -8.31 -14.75 -7.12
C MET A 115 -8.18 -15.30 -5.70
N ALA A 116 -7.36 -16.33 -5.54
CA ALA A 116 -7.02 -16.86 -4.23
C ALA A 116 -6.24 -15.83 -3.40
N ARG A 117 -6.24 -16.03 -2.08
CA ARG A 117 -5.45 -15.21 -1.17
C ARG A 117 -3.96 -15.27 -1.56
N ASN A 118 -3.28 -14.13 -1.49
CA ASN A 118 -1.86 -13.98 -1.87
C ASN A 118 -1.54 -14.19 -3.36
N GLY A 119 -2.54 -14.46 -4.21
CA GLY A 119 -2.34 -14.40 -5.66
C GLY A 119 -2.03 -12.98 -6.11
N LEU A 120 -1.34 -12.85 -7.24
CA LEU A 120 -1.08 -11.55 -7.87
C LEU A 120 -2.03 -11.39 -9.06
N LEU A 121 -2.91 -10.41 -8.97
CA LEU A 121 -3.76 -9.98 -10.08
C LEU A 121 -3.16 -8.70 -10.64
N GLN A 122 -2.83 -8.68 -11.92
CA GLN A 122 -2.43 -7.45 -12.61
C GLN A 122 -3.49 -7.07 -13.63
N VAL A 123 -3.81 -5.79 -13.67
CA VAL A 123 -4.78 -5.21 -14.59
C VAL A 123 -4.07 -4.08 -15.32
N GLU A 124 -4.08 -4.12 -16.64
CA GLU A 124 -3.34 -3.23 -17.51
C GLU A 124 -4.25 -2.71 -18.62
N ALA A 125 -4.30 -1.39 -18.80
CA ALA A 125 -5.06 -0.70 -19.82
C ALA A 125 -4.09 -0.05 -20.82
N LEU A 126 -4.03 -0.59 -22.03
CA LEU A 126 -3.16 -0.14 -23.12
C LEU A 126 -3.88 -0.23 -24.46
N GLU A 127 -3.78 0.81 -25.29
CA GLU A 127 -4.13 0.77 -26.72
C GLU A 127 -5.54 0.17 -27.00
N ASN A 128 -6.56 0.64 -26.29
CA ASN A 128 -7.93 0.11 -26.34
C ASN A 128 -8.08 -1.37 -25.90
N GLN A 129 -7.16 -1.89 -25.10
CA GLN A 129 -7.23 -3.24 -24.54
C GLN A 129 -7.05 -3.20 -23.02
N LEU A 130 -7.82 -4.05 -22.34
CA LEU A 130 -7.69 -4.36 -20.93
C LEU A 130 -7.11 -5.76 -20.80
N THR A 131 -5.87 -5.87 -20.34
CA THR A 131 -5.21 -7.14 -20.06
C THR A 131 -5.28 -7.42 -18.56
N ILE A 132 -5.80 -8.59 -18.21
CA ILE A 132 -5.88 -9.09 -16.85
C ILE A 132 -4.97 -10.31 -16.75
N VAL A 133 -3.95 -10.21 -15.90
CA VAL A 133 -2.93 -11.25 -15.69
C VAL A 133 -3.15 -11.89 -14.32
N PHE A 134 -3.25 -13.20 -14.30
CA PHE A 134 -3.40 -14.02 -13.11
C PHE A 134 -2.08 -14.75 -12.84
N ASN A 135 -1.48 -14.49 -11.68
CA ASN A 135 -0.33 -15.23 -11.19
C ASN A 135 -0.67 -15.84 -9.82
N GLY A 136 -0.96 -17.15 -9.84
CA GLY A 136 -1.53 -17.90 -8.72
C GLY A 136 -2.88 -18.53 -9.09
N ASP A 137 -3.58 -19.08 -8.11
CA ASP A 137 -4.88 -19.71 -8.32
C ASP A 137 -5.97 -18.65 -8.54
N GLY A 138 -6.72 -18.77 -9.63
CA GLY A 138 -7.74 -17.78 -10.00
C GLY A 138 -8.71 -18.28 -11.06
N SER A 139 -9.77 -17.52 -11.28
CA SER A 139 -10.73 -17.78 -12.35
C SER A 139 -11.38 -16.50 -12.88
N ALA A 140 -11.75 -16.51 -14.14
CA ALA A 140 -12.61 -15.51 -14.76
C ALA A 140 -13.87 -16.20 -15.30
N ASP A 141 -15.04 -15.64 -14.98
CA ASP A 141 -16.31 -16.08 -15.53
C ASP A 141 -16.75 -15.06 -16.58
N LEU A 142 -17.08 -15.54 -17.77
CA LEU A 142 -17.53 -14.76 -18.91
C LEU A 142 -18.93 -15.25 -19.30
N ASP A 143 -19.84 -14.32 -19.53
CA ASP A 143 -21.11 -14.58 -20.20
C ASP A 143 -20.95 -14.28 -21.68
N ALA A 144 -20.90 -15.33 -22.50
CA ALA A 144 -20.77 -15.17 -23.95
C ALA A 144 -22.16 -15.30 -24.56
N GLY A 145 -22.64 -14.23 -25.20
CA GLY A 145 -23.98 -14.19 -25.78
C GLY A 145 -24.20 -15.30 -26.82
N GLU A 146 -25.45 -15.53 -27.22
CA GLU A 146 -25.81 -16.64 -28.13
C GLU A 146 -25.06 -16.66 -29.47
N SER A 147 -24.54 -15.51 -29.91
CA SER A 147 -23.74 -15.37 -31.14
C SER A 147 -22.23 -15.53 -30.94
N ALA A 148 -21.77 -15.84 -29.73
CA ALA A 148 -20.36 -15.97 -29.42
C ALA A 148 -19.72 -17.17 -30.13
N ARG A 149 -18.54 -16.96 -30.71
CA ARG A 149 -17.76 -17.99 -31.42
C ARG A 149 -16.48 -18.29 -30.66
N LEU A 150 -16.25 -19.58 -30.40
CA LEU A 150 -15.08 -20.09 -29.69
C LEU A 150 -14.11 -20.72 -30.68
N THR A 151 -12.89 -20.20 -30.73
CA THR A 151 -11.81 -20.72 -31.56
C THR A 151 -10.52 -20.84 -30.73
N GLY A 152 -9.65 -21.79 -31.04
CA GLY A 152 -8.29 -21.82 -30.48
C GLY A 152 -7.48 -20.60 -30.93
N LEU A 153 -6.35 -20.31 -30.27
CA LEU A 153 -5.44 -19.26 -30.74
C LEU A 153 -4.87 -19.55 -32.15
N ASP A 154 -4.82 -20.82 -32.53
CA ASP A 154 -4.45 -21.32 -33.88
C ASP A 154 -5.59 -21.19 -34.92
N GLY A 155 -6.76 -20.69 -34.51
CA GLY A 155 -7.94 -20.54 -35.35
C GLY A 155 -8.77 -21.82 -35.52
N SER A 156 -8.37 -22.93 -34.90
CA SER A 156 -9.14 -24.17 -34.96
C SER A 156 -10.48 -24.04 -34.20
N PRO A 157 -11.58 -24.62 -34.71
CA PRO A 157 -12.86 -24.57 -34.01
C PRO A 157 -12.82 -25.42 -32.73
N VAL A 158 -13.32 -24.86 -31.63
CA VAL A 158 -13.46 -25.60 -30.38
C VAL A 158 -14.67 -26.53 -30.49
N SER A 159 -14.41 -27.83 -30.60
CA SER A 159 -15.46 -28.84 -30.79
C SER A 159 -16.10 -29.21 -29.46
N CYS A 160 -17.19 -28.52 -29.09
CA CYS A 160 -18.09 -28.96 -28.03
C CYS A 160 -19.26 -29.72 -28.64
N GLY A 161 -19.52 -30.93 -28.13
CA GLY A 161 -20.40 -31.95 -28.74
C GLY A 161 -21.87 -31.57 -28.99
N THR A 162 -22.31 -30.37 -28.63
CA THR A 162 -23.60 -29.79 -29.04
C THR A 162 -23.53 -28.27 -28.95
N PRO A 163 -24.14 -27.51 -29.89
CA PRO A 163 -24.29 -26.06 -29.81
C PRO A 163 -25.36 -25.69 -28.77
N GLY A 164 -25.10 -26.01 -27.51
CA GLY A 164 -25.76 -25.33 -26.39
C GLY A 164 -25.06 -23.98 -26.23
N SER A 165 -25.83 -22.90 -26.15
CA SER A 165 -25.32 -21.53 -26.02
C SER A 165 -24.10 -21.46 -25.11
N ALA A 166 -23.01 -20.84 -25.57
CA ALA A 166 -21.82 -20.57 -24.76
C ALA A 166 -22.10 -19.50 -23.67
N ALA A 167 -23.31 -19.48 -23.13
CA ALA A 167 -23.83 -18.50 -22.21
C ALA A 167 -22.94 -18.34 -20.97
N GLU A 168 -22.18 -19.37 -20.59
CA GLU A 168 -21.22 -19.27 -19.50
C GLU A 168 -19.90 -19.96 -19.87
N VAL A 169 -18.82 -19.18 -19.89
CA VAL A 169 -17.44 -19.63 -20.09
C VAL A 169 -16.67 -19.34 -18.81
N ARG A 170 -16.17 -20.38 -18.17
CA ARG A 170 -15.34 -20.27 -16.98
C ARG A 170 -13.90 -20.66 -17.30
N LEU A 171 -13.01 -19.68 -17.14
CA LEU A 171 -11.57 -19.82 -17.27
C LEU A 171 -10.98 -20.01 -15.88
N SER A 172 -10.15 -21.03 -15.66
CA SER A 172 -9.49 -21.22 -14.36
C SER A 172 -8.03 -21.60 -14.49
N VAL A 173 -7.22 -21.05 -13.60
CA VAL A 173 -5.78 -21.27 -13.48
C VAL A 173 -5.51 -21.83 -12.09
N SER A 174 -4.67 -22.87 -12.02
CA SER A 174 -4.23 -23.45 -10.76
C SER A 174 -2.72 -23.73 -10.78
N GLY A 175 -2.00 -23.12 -9.85
CA GLY A 175 -0.62 -23.48 -9.49
C GLY A 175 0.42 -23.43 -10.62
N THR A 176 0.19 -22.72 -11.72
CA THR A 176 1.12 -22.67 -12.85
C THR A 176 2.28 -21.71 -12.59
N ALA A 177 3.49 -22.09 -13.02
CA ALA A 177 4.65 -21.20 -13.04
C ALA A 177 4.53 -20.07 -14.08
N VAL A 178 3.63 -20.25 -15.06
CA VAL A 178 3.35 -19.29 -16.13
C VAL A 178 2.07 -18.51 -15.80
N PRO A 179 2.09 -17.17 -15.83
CA PRO A 179 0.90 -16.35 -15.62
C PRO A 179 -0.16 -16.58 -16.72
N ALA A 180 -1.43 -16.64 -16.32
CA ALA A 180 -2.57 -16.70 -17.25
C ALA A 180 -3.00 -15.30 -17.65
N ASN A 181 -3.27 -15.08 -18.94
CA ASN A 181 -3.59 -13.75 -19.48
C ASN A 181 -4.97 -13.73 -20.12
N LEU A 182 -5.75 -12.72 -19.79
CA LEU A 182 -7.05 -12.43 -20.38
C LEU A 182 -7.02 -11.02 -20.97
N THR A 183 -6.98 -10.92 -22.30
CA THR A 183 -6.97 -9.66 -23.03
C THR A 183 -8.36 -9.38 -23.57
N ILE A 184 -8.92 -8.25 -23.16
CA ILE A 184 -10.28 -7.82 -23.45
C ILE A 184 -10.20 -6.52 -24.27
N PRO A 185 -10.73 -6.49 -25.50
CA PRO A 185 -10.86 -5.23 -26.23
C PRO A 185 -11.89 -4.33 -25.54
N ILE A 186 -11.54 -3.08 -25.31
CA ILE A 186 -12.37 -2.09 -24.60
C ILE A 186 -12.66 -0.88 -25.50
N SER A 187 -13.88 -0.36 -25.43
CA SER A 187 -14.20 0.93 -26.03
C SER A 187 -13.92 2.04 -25.02
N THR A 188 -13.05 2.98 -25.37
CA THR A 188 -12.50 4.04 -24.48
C THR A 188 -13.52 5.05 -23.95
N THR A 189 -14.80 4.93 -24.30
CA THR A 189 -15.83 5.91 -23.95
C THR A 189 -16.61 5.61 -22.67
N VAL A 190 -16.31 4.52 -21.96
CA VAL A 190 -17.12 4.09 -20.79
C VAL A 190 -16.31 4.13 -19.49
N ASN A 191 -16.87 4.77 -18.46
CA ASN A 191 -16.41 4.61 -17.08
C ASN A 191 -16.87 3.24 -16.58
N VAL A 192 -15.95 2.28 -16.47
CA VAL A 192 -16.27 0.90 -16.08
C VAL A 192 -15.60 0.55 -14.75
N GLU A 193 -16.36 0.01 -13.81
CA GLU A 193 -15.83 -0.57 -12.59
C GLU A 193 -15.29 -1.98 -12.89
N ILE A 194 -13.96 -2.15 -12.83
CA ILE A 194 -13.31 -3.43 -13.12
C ILE A 194 -13.24 -4.29 -11.87
N LEU A 195 -12.92 -3.67 -10.72
CA LEU A 195 -12.77 -4.36 -9.44
C LEU A 195 -13.59 -3.63 -8.37
N PRO A 196 -14.30 -4.38 -7.51
CA PRO A 196 -15.03 -3.82 -6.40
C PRO A 196 -14.07 -3.43 -5.26
N THR A 197 -14.66 -2.86 -4.21
CA THR A 197 -13.93 -2.59 -2.97
C THR A 197 -13.30 -3.86 -2.41
N THR A 198 -11.97 -3.89 -2.28
CA THR A 198 -11.21 -5.10 -1.95
C THR A 198 -10.15 -4.82 -0.89
N ARG A 199 -9.96 -5.75 0.05
CA ARG A 199 -8.83 -5.71 0.98
C ARG A 199 -7.56 -6.24 0.31
N VAL A 200 -6.49 -5.45 0.34
CA VAL A 200 -5.22 -5.79 -0.30
C VAL A 200 -4.07 -5.80 0.70
N SER A 201 -3.17 -6.77 0.52
CA SER A 201 -1.91 -6.89 1.26
C SER A 201 -0.70 -6.40 0.45
N GLY A 202 -0.90 -6.07 -0.81
CA GLY A 202 0.10 -5.51 -1.71
C GLY A 202 -0.56 -4.77 -2.87
N ILE A 203 0.07 -3.68 -3.30
CA ILE A 203 -0.27 -2.95 -4.52
C ILE A 203 1.02 -2.44 -5.17
N GLY A 204 1.10 -2.50 -6.49
CA GLY A 204 2.22 -2.03 -7.29
C GLY A 204 1.76 -1.41 -8.60
N PHE A 205 2.60 -0.55 -9.18
CA PHE A 205 2.32 0.17 -10.41
C PHE A 205 3.49 0.00 -11.38
N SER A 206 3.59 -1.18 -11.99
CA SER A 206 4.69 -1.49 -12.90
C SER A 206 4.15 -1.87 -14.27
N LEU A 207 4.81 -1.33 -15.31
CA LEU A 207 4.69 -1.78 -16.67
C LEU A 207 5.90 -2.69 -16.99
N SER A 208 5.65 -3.86 -17.58
CA SER A 208 6.70 -4.68 -18.15
C SER A 208 6.97 -4.21 -19.58
N ASP A 209 8.13 -3.59 -19.82
CA ASP A 209 8.56 -3.30 -21.19
C ASP A 209 9.10 -4.60 -21.81
N GLU A 210 8.33 -5.22 -22.70
CA GLU A 210 8.80 -6.35 -23.51
C GLU A 210 9.77 -5.91 -24.64
N SER A 211 9.95 -4.59 -24.83
CA SER A 211 10.70 -4.05 -25.98
C SER A 211 12.19 -4.42 -26.03
N ASN A 212 12.78 -4.90 -24.94
CA ASN A 212 14.18 -5.34 -24.88
C ASN A 212 14.28 -6.77 -24.33
N ALA A 213 14.29 -7.76 -25.23
CA ALA A 213 14.33 -9.19 -24.92
C ALA A 213 15.54 -9.68 -24.08
N SER A 214 16.48 -8.81 -23.71
CA SER A 214 17.71 -9.18 -23.00
C SER A 214 17.71 -8.76 -21.52
N VAL A 215 16.95 -7.74 -21.13
CA VAL A 215 16.82 -7.29 -19.73
C VAL A 215 15.41 -6.71 -19.52
N PRO A 216 14.55 -7.32 -18.69
CA PRO A 216 13.25 -6.74 -18.39
C PRO A 216 13.45 -5.41 -17.67
N SER A 217 13.05 -4.31 -18.30
CA SER A 217 13.00 -3.00 -17.66
C SER A 217 11.61 -2.76 -17.10
N PHE A 218 11.53 -2.52 -15.80
CA PHE A 218 10.29 -2.14 -15.14
C PHE A 218 10.19 -0.62 -15.09
N ARG A 219 9.11 -0.07 -15.63
CA ARG A 219 8.79 1.36 -15.51
C ARG A 219 7.57 1.55 -14.63
N SER A 220 7.50 2.67 -13.92
CA SER A 220 6.29 3.02 -13.19
C SER A 220 5.14 3.22 -14.17
N ALA A 221 3.99 2.63 -13.87
CA ALA A 221 2.78 2.81 -14.66
C ALA A 221 1.92 3.98 -14.19
N ILE A 222 2.38 4.74 -13.18
CA ILE A 222 1.68 5.92 -12.65
C ILE A 222 1.71 7.04 -13.69
N LEU A 223 0.55 7.62 -13.97
CA LEU A 223 0.40 8.80 -14.83
C LEU A 223 0.27 10.08 -14.01
N SER A 224 -0.46 10.01 -12.90
CA SER A 224 -0.59 11.09 -11.93
C SER A 224 -1.17 10.57 -10.62
N GLY A 225 -1.03 11.33 -9.54
CA GLY A 225 -1.68 10.99 -8.29
C GLY A 225 -1.19 11.80 -7.11
N SER A 226 -1.59 11.35 -5.92
CA SER A 226 -1.04 11.87 -4.68
C SER A 226 -1.13 10.83 -3.58
N ILE A 227 -0.18 10.87 -2.66
CA ILE A 227 -0.21 10.14 -1.41
C ILE A 227 -0.30 11.12 -0.24
N GLN A 228 -1.30 10.92 0.61
CA GLN A 228 -1.49 11.67 1.83
C GLN A 228 -1.16 10.78 3.04
N LEU A 229 -0.28 11.27 3.90
CA LEU A 229 0.01 10.65 5.19
C LEU A 229 -1.04 11.13 6.18
N LEU A 230 -1.99 10.27 6.54
CA LEU A 230 -3.12 10.64 7.39
C LEU A 230 -2.68 11.02 8.81
N ASP A 231 -1.54 10.49 9.26
CA ASP A 231 -1.01 10.76 10.60
C ASP A 231 -0.35 12.15 10.72
N THR A 232 0.18 12.70 9.62
CA THR A 232 0.85 14.03 9.61
C THR A 232 0.11 15.08 8.79
N HIS A 233 -0.93 14.68 8.04
CA HIS A 233 -1.65 15.46 7.04
C HIS A 233 -0.78 15.96 5.87
N GLU A 234 0.46 15.47 5.75
CA GLU A 234 1.33 15.79 4.63
C GLU A 234 0.83 15.12 3.36
N LYS A 235 0.81 15.88 2.25
CA LYS A 235 0.38 15.40 0.93
C LYS A 235 1.55 15.54 -0.04
N PHE A 236 1.84 14.46 -0.74
CA PHE A 236 2.89 14.39 -1.76
C PHE A 236 2.24 14.12 -3.11
N SER A 237 2.58 14.92 -4.11
CA SER A 237 2.16 14.66 -5.49
C SER A 237 2.98 13.51 -6.06
N LEU A 238 2.37 12.69 -6.90
CA LEU A 238 3.04 11.65 -7.67
C LEU A 238 3.09 12.10 -9.14
N GLU A 239 4.30 12.17 -9.69
CA GLU A 239 4.53 12.55 -11.07
C GLU A 239 4.39 11.34 -12.02
N SER A 240 4.17 11.63 -13.30
CA SER A 240 4.11 10.58 -14.33
C SER A 240 5.43 9.83 -14.41
N GLY A 241 5.37 8.50 -14.38
CA GLY A 241 6.53 7.62 -14.40
C GLY A 241 7.31 7.58 -13.07
N GLU A 242 6.87 8.27 -12.02
CA GLU A 242 7.52 8.24 -10.72
C GLU A 242 7.25 6.89 -10.03
N PRO A 243 8.28 6.11 -9.65
CA PRO A 243 8.08 4.85 -8.96
C PRO A 243 7.56 5.08 -7.53
N LEU A 244 6.52 4.33 -7.15
CA LEU A 244 5.99 4.30 -5.79
C LEU A 244 6.18 2.89 -5.21
N THR A 245 6.86 2.80 -4.07
CA THR A 245 7.04 1.53 -3.34
C THR A 245 6.33 1.60 -2.00
N LEU A 246 5.38 0.69 -1.79
CA LEU A 246 4.65 0.52 -0.53
C LEU A 246 4.98 -0.85 0.07
N ASN A 247 5.56 -0.87 1.27
CA ASN A 247 5.88 -2.12 1.95
C ASN A 247 4.89 -2.42 3.08
N GLY A 248 4.58 -3.71 3.26
CA GLY A 248 3.71 -4.17 4.35
C GLY A 248 2.33 -3.54 4.31
N VAL A 249 1.70 -3.55 3.13
CA VAL A 249 0.39 -2.96 2.89
C VAL A 249 -0.68 -3.75 3.64
N SER A 250 -1.58 -3.04 4.31
CA SER A 250 -2.81 -3.55 4.90
C SER A 250 -3.87 -2.49 4.67
N ALA A 251 -4.52 -2.54 3.52
CA ALA A 251 -5.37 -1.46 3.05
C ALA A 251 -6.66 -1.96 2.40
N VAL A 252 -7.62 -1.04 2.27
CA VAL A 252 -8.83 -1.20 1.47
C VAL A 252 -8.62 -0.41 0.19
N LEU A 253 -8.71 -1.10 -0.93
CA LEU A 253 -8.77 -0.52 -2.27
C LEU A 253 -10.25 -0.26 -2.57
N SER A 254 -10.62 1.00 -2.79
CA SER A 254 -11.93 1.37 -3.33
C SER A 254 -12.09 0.84 -4.76
N PRO A 255 -13.31 0.87 -5.35
CA PRO A 255 -13.52 0.32 -6.67
C PRO A 255 -12.56 0.89 -7.71
N VAL A 256 -11.93 0.00 -8.48
CA VAL A 256 -11.02 0.40 -9.57
C VAL A 256 -11.87 0.75 -10.77
N THR A 257 -11.76 1.99 -11.21
CA THR A 257 -12.52 2.49 -12.37
C THR A 257 -11.59 2.73 -13.54
N LEU A 258 -11.97 2.19 -14.70
CA LEU A 258 -11.36 2.50 -15.98
C LEU A 258 -12.01 3.75 -16.55
N LYS A 259 -11.21 4.75 -16.90
CA LYS A 259 -11.66 5.96 -17.61
C LYS A 259 -10.75 6.19 -18.82
N GLY A 260 -11.25 5.90 -20.01
CA GLY A 260 -10.39 5.86 -21.20
C GLY A 260 -9.36 4.73 -21.07
N GLU A 261 -8.07 5.11 -21.07
CA GLU A 261 -6.94 4.19 -20.88
C GLU A 261 -6.31 4.30 -19.49
N GLU A 262 -7.00 4.92 -18.53
CA GLU A 262 -6.49 5.16 -17.18
C GLU A 262 -7.27 4.34 -16.14
N LEU A 263 -6.53 3.61 -15.31
CA LEU A 263 -7.03 2.94 -14.12
C LEU A 263 -6.93 3.93 -12.95
N HIS A 264 -8.08 4.36 -12.46
CA HIS A 264 -8.16 5.19 -11.26
C HIS A 264 -8.32 4.32 -10.03
N VAL A 265 -7.41 4.50 -9.08
CA VAL A 265 -7.39 3.81 -7.80
C VAL A 265 -7.44 4.80 -6.64
N LEU A 266 -8.20 4.42 -5.62
CA LEU A 266 -8.18 5.05 -4.30
C LEU A 266 -7.92 3.94 -3.27
N LEU A 267 -6.86 4.11 -2.49
CA LEU A 267 -6.44 3.14 -1.50
C LEU A 267 -6.26 3.82 -0.15
N GLN A 268 -6.90 3.27 0.88
CA GLN A 268 -6.81 3.77 2.26
C GLN A 268 -6.39 2.65 3.19
N GLY A 269 -5.37 2.87 4.02
CA GLY A 269 -4.94 1.85 4.96
C GLY A 269 -3.61 2.13 5.64
N ARG A 270 -2.95 1.06 6.08
CA ARG A 270 -1.67 1.11 6.76
C ARG A 270 -0.57 0.50 5.91
N VAL A 271 0.60 1.11 5.96
CA VAL A 271 1.82 0.61 5.32
C VAL A 271 2.98 0.70 6.32
N LYS A 272 3.99 -0.15 6.18
CA LYS A 272 5.22 -0.10 6.97
C LYS A 272 6.18 0.99 6.50
N SER A 273 6.27 1.19 5.18
CA SER A 273 7.06 2.27 4.61
C SER A 273 6.48 2.74 3.29
N VAL A 274 6.69 4.02 2.99
CA VAL A 274 6.34 4.65 1.72
C VAL A 274 7.61 5.26 1.13
N LYS A 275 7.94 4.90 -0.11
CA LYS A 275 9.07 5.47 -0.82
C LYS A 275 8.67 5.89 -2.23
N ILE A 276 9.18 7.02 -2.68
CA ILE A 276 8.99 7.54 -4.04
C ILE A 276 10.34 7.75 -4.73
N GLY A 277 10.39 7.57 -6.04
CA GLY A 277 11.59 7.77 -6.85
C GLY A 277 12.30 6.47 -7.26
N PRO A 278 13.30 6.56 -8.14
CA PRO A 278 13.96 5.40 -8.72
C PRO A 278 14.86 4.68 -7.71
N SER A 279 15.09 3.40 -7.96
CA SER A 279 15.93 2.54 -7.10
C SER A 279 17.29 3.17 -6.84
N GLY A 280 17.68 3.26 -5.57
CA GLY A 280 18.94 3.89 -5.13
C GLY A 280 18.88 5.41 -4.91
N PHE A 281 17.83 6.08 -5.38
CA PHE A 281 17.54 7.49 -5.12
C PHE A 281 16.14 7.69 -4.53
N GLU A 282 15.60 6.67 -3.84
CA GLU A 282 14.27 6.77 -3.27
C GLU A 282 14.23 7.79 -2.13
N ARG A 283 13.25 8.67 -2.17
CA ARG A 283 12.86 9.50 -1.03
C ARG A 283 11.88 8.72 -0.16
N ASP A 284 12.28 8.47 1.07
CA ASP A 284 11.41 7.84 2.06
C ASP A 284 10.48 8.87 2.71
N LEU A 285 9.18 8.64 2.62
CA LEU A 285 8.13 9.51 3.15
C LEU A 285 7.65 9.05 4.53
N THR A 286 8.22 7.98 5.10
CA THR A 286 7.81 7.43 6.38
C THR A 286 8.17 8.41 7.52
N PRO A 287 7.20 8.91 8.31
CA PRO A 287 7.49 9.80 9.41
C PRO A 287 8.29 9.12 10.51
N THR A 288 9.14 9.90 11.16
CA THR A 288 9.83 9.53 12.38
C THR A 288 8.89 9.70 13.57
N TRP A 289 9.23 9.12 14.72
CA TRP A 289 8.44 9.34 15.93
C TRP A 289 8.34 10.83 16.29
N LEU A 290 9.41 11.59 16.06
CA LEU A 290 9.43 13.02 16.29
C LEU A 290 8.50 13.78 15.34
N THR A 291 8.57 13.53 14.02
CA THR A 291 7.70 14.24 13.06
C THR A 291 6.23 13.92 13.30
N TRP A 292 5.92 12.67 13.63
CA TRP A 292 4.59 12.25 14.04
C TRP A 292 4.10 12.96 15.31
N ALA A 293 4.93 13.03 16.36
CA ALA A 293 4.57 13.67 17.62
C ALA A 293 4.33 15.18 17.43
N LEU A 294 5.17 15.84 16.62
CA LEU A 294 5.02 17.25 16.27
C LEU A 294 3.70 17.52 15.52
N ALA A 295 3.34 16.64 14.59
CA ALA A 295 2.08 16.77 13.86
C ALA A 295 0.87 16.55 14.78
N LYS A 296 0.92 15.53 15.65
CA LYS A 296 -0.22 15.16 16.51
C LYS A 296 -0.49 16.13 17.65
N TYR A 297 0.54 16.56 18.38
CA TYR A 297 0.38 17.37 19.60
C TYR A 297 0.47 18.88 19.34
N LYS A 298 0.60 19.29 18.07
CA LYS A 298 1.01 20.63 17.64
C LYS A 298 2.38 21.01 18.20
N ALA A 299 3.08 21.91 17.51
CA ALA A 299 4.39 22.39 17.95
C ALA A 299 4.35 22.97 19.38
N GLU A 300 3.25 23.63 19.75
CA GLU A 300 3.04 24.22 21.07
C GLU A 300 3.11 23.18 22.20
N GLY A 301 2.55 21.98 22.02
CA GLY A 301 2.58 20.94 23.03
C GLY A 301 3.99 20.39 23.27
N VAL A 302 4.77 20.24 22.18
CA VAL A 302 6.16 19.81 22.26
C VAL A 302 7.04 20.89 22.90
N TRP A 303 6.82 22.16 22.55
CA TRP A 303 7.50 23.29 23.20
C TRP A 303 7.11 23.45 24.66
N ALA A 304 5.84 23.24 25.03
CA ALA A 304 5.39 23.27 26.42
C ALA A 304 6.04 22.14 27.24
N LEU A 305 6.19 20.95 26.67
CA LEU A 305 6.95 19.85 27.27
C LEU A 305 8.43 20.18 27.43
N ALA A 306 9.06 20.74 26.40
CA ALA A 306 10.47 21.14 26.43
C ALA A 306 10.71 22.26 27.47
N MET A 307 9.86 23.29 27.47
CA MET A 307 9.90 24.39 28.44
C MET A 307 9.56 23.92 29.85
N GLY A 308 8.61 23.00 30.00
CA GLY A 308 8.27 22.39 31.28
C GLY A 308 9.42 21.58 31.86
N ALA A 309 10.09 20.77 31.04
CA ALA A 309 11.30 20.04 31.42
C ALA A 309 12.43 21.02 31.80
N MET A 310 12.61 22.10 31.02
CA MET A 310 13.63 23.11 31.29
C MET A 310 13.34 23.88 32.58
N ALA A 311 12.08 24.28 32.82
CA ALA A 311 11.65 24.95 34.05
C ALA A 311 11.78 24.04 35.27
N ALA A 312 11.48 22.75 35.13
CA ALA A 312 11.71 21.75 36.18
C ALA A 312 13.20 21.65 36.53
N LEU A 313 14.07 21.54 35.51
CA LEU A 313 15.53 21.54 35.69
C LEU A 313 16.02 22.83 36.36
N TRP A 314 15.44 23.98 36.01
CA TRP A 314 15.80 25.27 36.62
C TRP A 314 15.33 25.41 38.07
N LYS A 315 14.13 24.93 38.41
CA LYS A 315 13.64 24.88 39.80
C LYS A 315 14.50 23.94 40.65
N LEU A 316 14.87 22.78 40.12
CA LEU A 316 15.80 21.85 40.76
C LEU A 316 17.16 22.53 41.05
N ARG A 317 17.73 23.23 40.06
CA ARG A 317 18.99 23.98 40.21
C ARG A 317 18.91 25.11 41.24
N THR A 318 17.85 25.90 41.23
CA THR A 318 17.70 27.04 42.16
C THR A 318 17.44 26.58 43.59
N TRP A 319 16.70 25.48 43.78
CA TRP A 319 16.50 24.88 45.08
C TRP A 319 17.81 24.33 45.67
N ALA A 320 18.63 23.66 44.85
CA ALA A 320 19.95 23.15 45.25
C ALA A 320 20.92 24.25 45.73
N ARG A 321 20.77 25.48 45.21
CA ARG A 321 21.66 26.62 45.50
C ARG A 321 21.22 27.49 46.66
N LYS A 322 20.06 27.26 47.29
CA LYS A 322 19.64 28.09 48.43
C LYS A 322 20.64 27.90 49.58
N PRO A 323 21.39 28.94 49.98
CA PRO A 323 22.31 28.83 51.11
C PRO A 323 21.47 28.51 52.34
N GLN A 324 21.89 27.45 53.05
CA GLN A 324 21.31 27.07 54.32
C GLN A 324 21.60 28.23 55.27
N LYS A 325 20.63 29.16 55.41
CA LYS A 325 20.71 30.24 56.40
C LYS A 325 20.80 29.53 57.73
N SER A 326 22.02 29.41 58.26
CA SER A 326 22.27 28.97 59.61
C SER A 326 21.41 29.86 60.49
N ARG A 327 20.43 29.23 61.13
CA ARG A 327 19.53 29.88 62.06
C ARG A 327 20.38 30.13 63.33
N ILE A 328 21.30 31.08 63.24
CA ILE A 328 22.05 31.57 64.40
C ILE A 328 21.02 32.33 65.20
N GLY A 329 20.57 31.71 66.28
CA GLY A 329 19.61 32.28 67.21
C GLY A 329 20.16 33.60 67.76
N ALA A 330 19.36 34.66 67.61
CA ALA A 330 19.47 35.82 68.47
C ALA A 330 18.97 35.39 69.86
N THR A 331 19.89 34.98 70.73
CA THR A 331 19.64 34.94 72.17
C THR A 331 19.74 36.38 72.69
N ARG A 332 18.60 36.85 73.22
CA ARG A 332 18.51 38.07 74.03
C ARG A 332 19.03 37.81 75.43
#